data_AF-A0A9E0VPQ3-F1
#
_entry.id   AF-A0A9E0VPQ3-F1
#
_cell.length_a   1.000
_cell.length_b   1.000
_cell.length_c   1.000
_cell.angle_alpha   90.00
_cell.angle_beta   90.00
_cell.angle_gamma   90.00
#
_symmetry.space_group_name_H-M   'P 1'
#
loop_
_entity.id
_entity.type
_entity.pdbx_description
1 polymer ?
#
loop_
_entity_poly.entity_id
_entity_poly.type
_entity_poly.pdbx_seq_one_letter_code
_entity_poly.pdbx_strand_id
1 'polypeptide(L)'
;MRLIIEKDYEQLAEWAAEHVIKRINDFNPTPQKKFVLGLPTGSSPIGMYKKLIQAYNEKRVSFKNVVTFNMDEYVGLPVEHPESYHSFMYNNLFRHIDCPDQNIHILNGNAPDLEAECANYEMMINEADGIDLFVGGVGVDGHIAFNEPGSSLSSRTRQKTLRTETRMVNSRFFGNDMNKVPAYALTVGVGTVMD
;
A
#
# COMPACT_ATOMS: atom_id res chain seq x y z
N MET A 1 -13.40 11.21 13.24
CA MET A 1 -13.59 9.97 12.44
C MET A 1 -14.93 10.06 11.69
N ARG A 2 -14.98 9.57 10.45
CA ARG A 2 -16.23 9.37 9.70
C ARG A 2 -16.37 7.87 9.39
N LEU A 3 -17.57 7.32 9.55
CA LEU A 3 -17.90 5.97 9.13
C LEU A 3 -18.86 6.05 7.95
N ILE A 4 -18.46 5.50 6.82
CA ILE A 4 -19.27 5.44 5.60
C ILE A 4 -19.71 4.00 5.43
N ILE A 5 -21.02 3.78 5.36
CA ILE A 5 -21.61 2.44 5.25
C ILE A 5 -22.26 2.37 3.88
N GLU A 6 -21.68 1.55 3.02
CA GLU A 6 -22.23 1.22 1.71
C GLU A 6 -22.90 -0.15 1.75
N LYS A 7 -23.83 -0.39 0.83
CA LYS A 7 -24.63 -1.63 0.80
C LYS A 7 -23.79 -2.87 0.47
N ASP A 8 -22.76 -2.71 -0.35
CA ASP A 8 -21.94 -3.80 -0.87
C ASP A 8 -20.52 -3.33 -1.21
N TYR A 9 -19.67 -4.30 -1.55
CA TYR A 9 -18.26 -4.07 -1.87
C TYR A 9 -18.05 -3.14 -3.07
N GLU A 10 -18.90 -3.24 -4.10
CA GLU A 10 -18.76 -2.44 -5.32
C GLU A 10 -19.03 -0.96 -5.03
N GLN A 11 -20.06 -0.65 -4.25
CA GLN A 11 -20.34 0.72 -3.83
C GLN A 11 -19.26 1.28 -2.88
N LEU A 12 -18.72 0.45 -1.99
CA LEU A 12 -17.59 0.87 -1.13
C LEU A 12 -16.32 1.15 -1.97
N ALA A 13 -16.04 0.31 -2.96
CA ALA A 13 -14.92 0.47 -3.87
C ALA A 13 -15.04 1.73 -4.73
N GLU A 14 -16.24 2.01 -5.25
CA GLU A 14 -16.57 3.25 -5.95
C GLU A 14 -16.35 4.46 -5.04
N TRP A 15 -16.92 4.43 -3.83
CA TRP A 15 -16.80 5.53 -2.87
C TRP A 15 -15.33 5.84 -2.53
N ALA A 16 -14.54 4.80 -2.26
CA ALA A 16 -13.12 4.95 -1.94
C ALA A 16 -12.33 5.55 -3.13
N ALA A 17 -12.60 5.09 -4.35
CA ALA A 17 -11.95 5.62 -5.55
C ALA A 17 -12.32 7.09 -5.80
N GLU A 18 -13.60 7.43 -5.70
CA GLU A 18 -14.07 8.82 -5.84
C GLU A 18 -13.49 9.72 -4.74
N HIS A 19 -13.30 9.20 -3.52
CA HIS A 19 -12.61 9.96 -2.48
C HIS A 19 -11.15 10.25 -2.85
N VAL A 20 -10.40 9.25 -3.31
CA VAL A 20 -9.00 9.41 -3.76
C VAL A 20 -8.92 10.40 -4.93
N ILE A 21 -9.76 10.24 -5.95
CA ILE A 21 -9.85 11.14 -7.12
C ILE A 21 -10.10 12.57 -6.67
N LYS A 22 -11.09 12.76 -5.79
CA LYS A 22 -11.41 14.08 -5.26
C LYS A 22 -10.22 14.71 -4.53
N ARG A 23 -9.52 13.95 -3.68
CA ARG A 23 -8.35 14.46 -2.94
C ARG A 23 -7.22 14.89 -3.87
N ILE A 24 -6.90 14.07 -4.87
CA ILE A 24 -5.88 14.39 -5.88
C ILE A 24 -6.28 15.66 -6.65
N ASN A 25 -7.52 15.73 -7.15
CA ASN A 25 -7.97 16.86 -7.97
C ASN A 25 -8.10 18.16 -7.17
N ASP A 26 -8.60 18.10 -5.92
CA ASP A 26 -8.68 19.27 -5.03
C ASP A 26 -7.28 19.81 -4.69
N PHE A 27 -6.30 18.92 -4.50
CA PHE A 27 -4.92 19.30 -4.23
C PHE A 27 -4.23 19.92 -5.46
N ASN A 28 -4.66 19.51 -6.67
CA ASN A 28 -4.16 19.99 -7.96
C ASN A 28 -2.63 19.87 -8.10
N PRO A 29 -2.08 18.63 -8.09
CA PRO A 29 -0.65 18.41 -8.00
C PRO A 29 0.11 18.86 -9.26
N THR A 30 1.28 19.43 -9.03
CA THR A 30 2.21 19.93 -10.05
C THR A 30 3.56 19.23 -9.93
N PRO A 31 4.46 19.35 -10.91
CA PRO A 31 5.81 18.77 -10.78
C PRO A 31 6.60 19.27 -9.56
N GLN A 32 6.32 20.49 -9.09
CA GLN A 32 6.97 21.10 -7.92
C GLN A 32 6.26 20.79 -6.60
N LYS A 33 4.97 20.42 -6.66
CA LYS A 33 4.15 20.10 -5.50
C LYS A 33 3.30 18.87 -5.82
N LYS A 34 3.85 17.70 -5.51
CA LYS A 34 3.22 16.41 -5.77
C LYS A 34 2.22 16.07 -4.67
N PHE A 35 1.24 15.23 -4.99
CA PHE A 35 0.32 14.64 -4.01
C PHE A 35 0.90 13.29 -3.55
N VAL A 36 1.00 13.06 -2.25
CA VAL A 36 1.62 11.85 -1.68
C VAL A 36 0.54 10.88 -1.20
N LEU A 37 0.49 9.69 -1.81
CA LEU A 37 -0.56 8.69 -1.63
C LEU A 37 0.00 7.39 -1.05
N GLY A 38 -0.44 7.04 0.16
CA GLY A 38 -0.17 5.74 0.78
C GLY A 38 -1.15 4.67 0.27
N LEU A 39 -0.64 3.50 -0.14
CA LEU A 39 -1.42 2.44 -0.80
C LEU A 39 -1.29 1.06 -0.12
N PRO A 40 -2.39 0.30 0.02
CA PRO A 40 -2.37 -1.05 0.56
C PRO A 40 -2.35 -2.11 -0.55
N THR A 41 -2.05 -3.36 -0.19
CA THR A 41 -2.26 -4.52 -1.06
C THR A 41 -3.44 -5.37 -0.58
N GLY A 42 -3.53 -6.62 -1.04
CA GLY A 42 -4.59 -7.56 -0.65
C GLY A 42 -5.88 -7.41 -1.46
N SER A 43 -6.90 -8.18 -1.10
CA SER A 43 -8.15 -8.24 -1.86
C SER A 43 -9.03 -6.99 -1.74
N SER A 44 -8.99 -6.33 -0.58
CA SER A 44 -9.85 -5.18 -0.27
C SER A 44 -9.72 -4.03 -1.28
N PRO A 45 -8.52 -3.53 -1.65
CA PRO A 45 -8.40 -2.39 -2.55
C PRO A 45 -8.59 -2.70 -4.05
N ILE A 46 -8.75 -3.96 -4.47
CA ILE A 46 -8.81 -4.33 -5.89
C ILE A 46 -9.93 -3.58 -6.64
N GLY A 47 -11.12 -3.50 -6.06
CA GLY A 47 -12.25 -2.75 -6.61
C GLY A 47 -11.92 -1.27 -6.78
N MET A 48 -11.33 -0.65 -5.75
CA MET A 48 -10.91 0.75 -5.81
C MET A 48 -9.89 0.97 -6.93
N TYR A 49 -8.90 0.08 -7.09
CA TYR A 49 -7.91 0.19 -8.17
C TYR A 49 -8.53 0.11 -9.56
N LYS A 50 -9.49 -0.81 -9.78
CA LYS A 50 -10.23 -0.88 -11.05
C LYS A 50 -10.96 0.43 -11.37
N LYS A 51 -11.56 1.06 -10.35
CA LYS A 51 -12.27 2.34 -10.50
C LYS A 51 -11.31 3.51 -10.75
N LEU A 52 -10.14 3.53 -10.10
CA LEU A 52 -9.10 4.53 -10.37
C LEU A 52 -8.56 4.42 -11.80
N ILE A 53 -8.33 3.20 -12.29
CA ILE A 53 -7.92 2.95 -13.69
C ILE A 53 -8.99 3.43 -14.66
N GLN A 54 -10.26 3.11 -14.38
CA GLN A 54 -11.39 3.60 -15.19
C GLN A 54 -11.42 5.13 -15.23
N ALA A 55 -11.30 5.79 -14.08
CA ALA A 55 -11.29 7.24 -13.97
C ALA A 55 -10.13 7.89 -14.73
N TYR A 56 -8.94 7.28 -14.68
CA TYR A 56 -7.79 7.72 -15.47
C TYR A 56 -8.06 7.61 -16.98
N ASN A 57 -8.60 6.48 -17.46
CA ASN A 57 -8.95 6.29 -18.87
C ASN A 57 -10.03 7.29 -19.33
N GLU A 58 -10.93 7.68 -18.44
CA GLU A 58 -11.95 8.72 -18.64
C GLU A 58 -11.40 10.15 -18.49
N LYS A 59 -10.11 10.32 -18.21
CA LYS A 59 -9.41 11.61 -18.00
C LYS A 59 -9.95 12.42 -16.81
N ARG A 60 -10.52 11.75 -15.80
CA ARG A 60 -11.02 12.38 -14.57
C ARG A 60 -9.94 12.60 -13.52
N VAL A 61 -8.80 11.92 -13.64
CA VAL A 61 -7.66 12.02 -12.73
C VAL A 61 -6.36 11.72 -13.50
N SER A 62 -5.23 12.28 -13.05
CA SER A 62 -3.88 11.95 -13.53
C SER A 62 -2.98 11.68 -12.33
N PHE A 63 -2.11 10.69 -12.46
CA PHE A 63 -1.12 10.27 -11.47
C PHE A 63 0.29 10.76 -11.80
N LYS A 64 0.45 11.57 -12.86
CA LYS A 64 1.76 12.08 -13.31
C LYS A 64 2.54 12.83 -12.21
N ASN A 65 1.81 13.54 -11.34
CA ASN A 65 2.38 14.29 -10.21
C ASN A 65 1.95 13.69 -8.86
N VAL A 66 1.67 12.38 -8.82
CA VAL A 66 1.41 11.64 -7.58
C VAL A 66 2.67 10.86 -7.23
N VAL A 67 3.05 10.87 -5.94
CA VAL A 67 4.08 10.00 -5.34
C VAL A 67 3.36 8.95 -4.51
N THR A 68 3.78 7.70 -4.59
CA THR A 68 3.12 6.60 -3.88
C THR A 68 4.05 5.89 -2.91
N PHE A 69 3.52 5.54 -1.74
CA PHE A 69 4.21 4.71 -0.75
C PHE A 69 3.33 3.51 -0.40
N ASN A 70 3.84 2.30 -0.60
CA ASN A 70 3.15 1.07 -0.22
C ASN A 70 3.40 0.71 1.26
N MET A 71 2.41 0.07 1.87
CA MET A 71 2.46 -0.30 3.30
C MET A 71 3.55 -1.30 3.66
N ASP A 72 3.87 -2.25 2.79
CA ASP A 72 4.66 -3.42 3.13
C ASP A 72 5.20 -4.16 1.90
N GLU A 73 6.15 -5.06 2.15
CA GLU A 73 6.64 -6.08 1.21
C GLU A 73 7.17 -7.29 1.98
N TYR A 74 7.06 -8.49 1.41
CA TYR A 74 7.65 -9.70 1.97
C TYR A 74 9.18 -9.68 1.90
N VAL A 75 9.83 -10.16 2.97
CA VAL A 75 11.28 -10.32 3.00
C VAL A 75 11.69 -11.63 2.32
N GLY A 76 12.71 -11.56 1.46
CA GLY A 76 13.29 -12.73 0.80
C GLY A 76 12.46 -13.30 -0.36
N LEU A 77 11.37 -12.65 -0.74
CA LEU A 77 10.57 -13.04 -1.91
C LEU A 77 11.08 -12.28 -3.15
N PRO A 78 11.41 -12.96 -4.27
CA PRO A 78 11.88 -12.26 -5.46
C PRO A 78 10.88 -11.20 -5.94
N VAL A 79 11.38 -10.06 -6.41
CA VAL A 79 10.55 -8.91 -6.81
C VAL A 79 9.59 -9.30 -7.93
N GLU A 80 10.06 -10.13 -8.86
CA GLU A 80 9.32 -10.66 -10.00
C GLU A 80 8.37 -11.82 -9.64
N HIS A 81 8.38 -12.30 -8.39
CA HIS A 81 7.47 -13.35 -7.95
C HIS A 81 6.01 -12.86 -8.11
N PRO A 82 5.08 -13.64 -8.67
CA PRO A 82 3.71 -13.17 -8.94
C PRO A 82 2.97 -12.63 -7.70
N GLU A 83 3.27 -13.20 -6.53
CA GLU A 83 2.70 -12.83 -5.23
C GLU A 83 3.53 -11.81 -4.42
N SER A 84 4.61 -11.25 -4.99
CA SER A 84 5.27 -10.09 -4.38
C SER A 84 4.33 -8.89 -4.41
N TYR A 85 4.48 -7.97 -3.45
CA TYR A 85 3.66 -6.76 -3.45
C TYR A 85 4.08 -5.77 -4.54
N HIS A 86 5.33 -5.81 -4.98
CA HIS A 86 5.78 -5.25 -6.26
C HIS A 86 4.92 -5.74 -7.44
N SER A 87 4.87 -7.06 -7.67
CA SER A 87 4.08 -7.65 -8.76
C SER A 87 2.59 -7.32 -8.62
N PHE A 88 2.04 -7.44 -7.41
CA PHE A 88 0.65 -7.11 -7.13
C PHE A 88 0.31 -5.69 -7.56
N MET A 89 1.10 -4.70 -7.14
CA MET A 89 0.81 -3.28 -7.42
C MET A 89 0.98 -2.96 -8.90
N TYR A 90 2.01 -3.49 -9.55
CA TYR A 90 2.19 -3.30 -10.99
C TYR A 90 1.09 -3.98 -11.81
N ASN A 91 0.63 -5.17 -11.42
CA ASN A 91 -0.44 -5.90 -12.10
C ASN A 91 -1.80 -5.22 -11.95
N ASN A 92 -2.11 -4.70 -10.75
CA ASN A 92 -3.43 -4.20 -10.40
C ASN A 92 -3.61 -2.69 -10.54
N LEU A 93 -2.52 -1.90 -10.61
CA LEU A 93 -2.60 -0.45 -10.71
C LEU A 93 -1.56 0.17 -11.65
N PHE A 94 -0.27 0.08 -11.31
CA PHE A 94 0.73 1.01 -11.85
C PHE A 94 0.93 0.92 -13.37
N ARG A 95 0.79 -0.26 -13.99
CA ARG A 95 0.90 -0.39 -15.46
C ARG A 95 -0.27 0.19 -16.24
N HIS A 96 -1.35 0.59 -15.56
CA HIS A 96 -2.61 1.01 -16.16
C HIS A 96 -2.91 2.50 -15.97
N ILE A 97 -2.00 3.25 -15.33
CA ILE A 97 -2.11 4.68 -15.04
C ILE A 97 -0.82 5.42 -15.44
N ASP A 98 -0.84 6.75 -15.46
CA ASP A 98 0.31 7.59 -15.83
C ASP A 98 1.22 7.97 -14.64
N CYS A 99 1.35 7.10 -13.64
CA CYS A 99 2.28 7.31 -12.52
C CYS A 99 3.72 7.01 -12.99
N PRO A 100 4.67 7.97 -12.90
CA PRO A 100 6.06 7.72 -13.28
C PRO A 100 6.74 6.73 -12.32
N ASP A 101 7.55 5.80 -12.84
CA ASP A 101 8.22 4.78 -12.01
C ASP A 101 9.05 5.39 -10.87
N GLN A 102 9.70 6.53 -11.08
CA GLN A 102 10.48 7.21 -10.05
C GLN A 102 9.64 7.81 -8.89
N ASN A 103 8.31 7.85 -9.05
CA ASN A 103 7.39 8.29 -8.01
C ASN A 103 6.78 7.11 -7.25
N ILE A 104 7.11 5.87 -7.61
CA ILE A 104 6.57 4.66 -6.98
C ILE A 104 7.57 4.14 -5.95
N HIS A 105 7.19 4.15 -4.68
CA HIS A 105 8.01 3.66 -3.58
C HIS A 105 7.37 2.42 -2.95
N ILE A 106 8.03 1.28 -3.06
CA ILE A 106 7.66 0.02 -2.39
C ILE A 106 8.90 -0.48 -1.67
N LEU A 107 8.75 -0.92 -0.43
CA LEU A 107 9.84 -1.45 0.39
C LEU A 107 10.61 -2.56 -0.35
N ASN A 108 11.94 -2.55 -0.25
CA ASN A 108 12.77 -3.61 -0.80
C ASN A 108 13.01 -4.72 0.23
N GLY A 109 12.14 -5.74 0.21
CA GLY A 109 12.27 -6.92 1.07
C GLY A 109 13.52 -7.79 0.82
N ASN A 110 14.32 -7.50 -0.21
CA ASN A 110 15.58 -8.18 -0.52
C ASN A 110 16.80 -7.25 -0.35
N ALA A 111 16.65 -6.11 0.33
CA ALA A 111 17.78 -5.23 0.62
C ALA A 111 18.84 -5.95 1.47
N PRO A 112 20.14 -5.68 1.23
CA PRO A 112 21.22 -6.31 2.00
C PRO A 112 21.20 -5.90 3.48
N ASP A 113 20.67 -4.70 3.77
CA ASP A 113 20.43 -4.19 5.10
C ASP A 113 18.97 -3.73 5.20
N LEU A 114 18.15 -4.55 5.88
CA LEU A 114 16.72 -4.31 6.03
C LEU A 114 16.41 -3.17 7.00
N GLU A 115 17.29 -2.90 7.97
CA GLU A 115 17.10 -1.79 8.93
C GLU A 115 17.38 -0.46 8.24
N ALA A 116 18.47 -0.39 7.46
CA ALA A 116 18.77 0.77 6.62
C ALA A 116 17.68 1.03 5.57
N GLU A 117 17.12 -0.03 4.95
CA GLU A 117 15.98 0.10 4.03
C GLU A 117 14.78 0.76 4.71
N CYS A 118 14.41 0.30 5.92
CA CYS A 118 13.30 0.87 6.67
C CYS A 118 13.55 2.34 7.04
N ALA A 119 14.76 2.68 7.49
CA ALA A 119 15.14 4.05 7.83
C ALA A 119 15.12 4.98 6.60
N ASN A 120 15.61 4.49 5.46
CA ASN A 120 15.57 5.20 4.19
C ASN A 120 14.12 5.42 3.72
N TYR A 121 13.23 4.44 3.93
CA TYR A 121 11.82 4.56 3.59
C TYR A 121 11.12 5.68 4.37
N GLU A 122 11.36 5.76 5.69
CA GLU A 122 10.89 6.88 6.52
C GLU A 122 11.48 8.23 6.08
N MET A 123 12.76 8.26 5.69
CA MET A 123 13.39 9.48 5.19
C MET A 123 12.73 9.95 3.89
N MET A 124 12.47 9.05 2.94
CA MET A 124 11.77 9.39 1.70
C MET A 124 10.35 9.94 1.94
N ILE A 125 9.62 9.41 2.93
CA ILE A 125 8.31 9.95 3.33
C ILE A 125 8.46 11.39 3.87
N ASN A 126 9.44 11.63 4.75
CA ASN A 126 9.70 12.96 5.30
C ASN A 126 10.16 13.96 4.23
N GLU A 127 10.99 13.54 3.28
CA GLU A 127 11.42 14.37 2.14
C GLU A 127 10.27 14.72 1.19
N ALA A 128 9.22 13.89 1.16
CA ALA A 128 7.99 14.14 0.44
C ALA A 128 7.00 15.05 1.22
N ASP A 129 7.39 15.58 2.39
CA ASP A 129 6.56 16.39 3.30
C ASP A 129 5.38 15.60 3.91
N GLY A 130 5.57 14.29 4.11
CA GLY A 130 4.55 13.40 4.67
C GLY A 130 3.60 12.80 3.64
N ILE A 131 2.53 12.15 4.11
CA ILE A 131 1.52 11.48 3.27
C ILE A 131 0.20 12.26 3.32
N ASP A 132 -0.25 12.80 2.18
CA ASP A 132 -1.52 13.56 2.10
C ASP A 132 -2.76 12.67 2.35
N LEU A 133 -2.70 11.42 1.89
CA LEU A 133 -3.75 10.43 2.08
C LEU A 133 -3.15 9.03 2.16
N PHE A 134 -3.35 8.34 3.29
CA PHE A 134 -3.05 6.92 3.40
C PHE A 134 -4.34 6.09 3.29
N VAL A 135 -4.44 5.25 2.26
CA VAL A 135 -5.51 4.26 2.13
C VAL A 135 -5.04 2.94 2.76
N GLY A 136 -5.87 2.35 3.63
CA GLY A 136 -5.56 1.11 4.32
C GLY A 136 -6.71 0.11 4.31
N GLY A 137 -6.37 -1.17 4.41
CA GLY A 137 -7.31 -2.23 4.80
C GLY A 137 -7.18 -2.55 6.28
N VAL A 138 -8.16 -3.26 6.83
CA VAL A 138 -8.07 -3.83 8.18
C VAL A 138 -8.20 -5.35 8.13
N GLY A 139 -7.30 -6.04 8.84
CA GLY A 139 -7.36 -7.48 9.04
C GLY A 139 -8.49 -7.90 9.96
N VAL A 140 -8.83 -9.19 9.96
CA VAL A 140 -9.90 -9.76 10.81
C VAL A 140 -9.61 -9.63 12.32
N ASP A 141 -8.33 -9.48 12.68
CA ASP A 141 -7.83 -9.25 14.03
C ASP A 141 -7.58 -7.76 14.34
N GLY A 142 -7.95 -6.86 13.42
CA GLY A 142 -7.80 -5.41 13.55
C GLY A 142 -6.45 -4.84 13.08
N HIS A 143 -5.54 -5.63 12.50
CA HIS A 143 -4.26 -5.10 12.02
C HIS A 143 -4.41 -4.16 10.81
N ILE A 144 -3.50 -3.21 10.68
CA ILE A 144 -3.28 -2.39 9.48
C ILE A 144 -1.86 -2.68 8.98
N ALA A 145 -1.68 -2.89 7.66
CA ALA A 145 -0.44 -3.42 7.11
C ALA A 145 -0.06 -4.74 7.82
N PHE A 146 1.22 -4.99 8.10
CA PHE A 146 1.64 -6.08 9.00
C PHE A 146 1.79 -5.66 10.47
N ASN A 147 1.10 -4.60 10.93
CA ASN A 147 1.06 -4.22 12.34
C ASN A 147 0.11 -5.10 13.15
N GLU A 148 0.51 -6.36 13.32
CA GLU A 148 -0.23 -7.40 14.03
C GLU A 148 -0.45 -7.05 15.52
N PRO A 149 -1.43 -7.69 16.21
CA PRO A 149 -1.71 -7.47 17.62
C PRO A 149 -0.45 -7.52 18.50
N GLY A 150 -0.32 -6.53 19.39
CA GLY A 150 0.85 -6.31 20.23
C GLY A 150 1.92 -5.39 19.61
N SER A 151 1.73 -4.92 18.37
CA SER A 151 2.57 -3.86 17.81
C SER A 151 2.40 -2.55 18.59
N SER A 152 3.50 -1.80 18.76
CA SER A 152 3.45 -0.48 19.39
C SER A 152 2.58 0.48 18.58
N LEU A 153 1.73 1.26 19.26
CA LEU A 153 0.93 2.33 18.65
C LEU A 153 1.78 3.48 18.09
N SER A 154 3.03 3.60 18.53
CA SER A 154 4.00 4.57 18.02
C SER A 154 5.11 3.90 17.18
N SER A 155 4.84 2.70 16.65
CA SER A 155 5.81 1.97 15.84
C SER A 155 6.15 2.72 14.55
N ARG A 156 7.38 2.52 14.06
CA ARG A 156 7.88 3.00 12.76
C ARG A 156 8.08 1.83 11.79
N THR A 157 8.46 2.16 10.56
CA THR A 157 8.79 1.18 9.52
C THR A 157 9.86 0.22 10.02
N ARG A 158 9.60 -1.09 9.90
CA ARG A 158 10.46 -2.14 10.47
C ARG A 158 10.25 -3.49 9.80
N GLN A 159 11.21 -4.39 10.01
CA GLN A 159 10.99 -5.81 9.80
C GLN A 159 10.02 -6.36 10.85
N LYS A 160 9.08 -7.19 10.41
CA LYS A 160 8.09 -7.86 11.25
C LYS A 160 8.07 -9.35 10.93
N THR A 161 8.14 -10.18 11.97
CA THR A 161 7.82 -11.61 11.87
C THR A 161 6.32 -11.78 11.74
N LEU A 162 5.88 -12.50 10.70
CA LEU A 162 4.48 -12.78 10.44
C LEU A 162 4.00 -13.90 11.36
N ARG A 163 2.84 -13.71 12.01
CA ARG A 163 2.20 -14.75 12.81
C ARG A 163 1.72 -15.90 11.93
N THR A 164 1.55 -17.06 12.57
CA THR A 164 1.04 -18.27 11.90
C THR A 164 -0.33 -18.04 11.27
N GLU A 165 -1.22 -17.30 11.94
CA GLU A 165 -2.56 -17.00 11.39
C GLU A 165 -2.47 -16.17 10.10
N THR A 166 -1.63 -15.14 10.08
CA THR A 166 -1.36 -14.31 8.89
C THR A 166 -0.83 -15.17 7.74
N ARG A 167 0.15 -16.02 8.02
CA ARG A 167 0.71 -16.94 7.01
C ARG A 167 -0.31 -17.96 6.51
N MET A 168 -1.19 -18.45 7.39
CA MET A 168 -2.28 -19.36 7.01
C MET A 168 -3.28 -18.68 6.08
N VAL A 169 -3.71 -17.46 6.40
CA VAL A 169 -4.63 -16.69 5.54
C VAL A 169 -4.00 -16.37 4.19
N ASN A 170 -2.72 -15.99 4.17
CA ASN A 170 -2.02 -15.64 2.93
C ASN A 170 -1.63 -16.86 2.09
N SER A 171 -1.59 -18.06 2.67
CA SER A 171 -1.26 -19.30 1.93
C SER A 171 -2.18 -19.55 0.73
N ARG A 172 -3.42 -19.02 0.74
CA ARG A 172 -4.34 -19.07 -0.41
C ARG A 172 -3.75 -18.51 -1.71
N PHE A 173 -2.83 -17.56 -1.60
CA PHE A 173 -2.10 -16.96 -2.73
C PHE A 173 -0.88 -17.79 -3.13
N PHE A 174 -0.35 -18.60 -2.21
CA PHE A 174 0.83 -19.44 -2.42
C PHE A 174 0.46 -20.92 -2.66
N GLY A 175 -0.65 -21.15 -3.38
CA GLY A 175 -1.11 -22.51 -3.70
C GLY A 175 -1.62 -23.31 -2.51
N ASN A 176 -2.14 -22.63 -1.48
CA ASN A 176 -2.57 -23.20 -0.19
C ASN A 176 -1.45 -23.91 0.59
N ASP A 177 -0.19 -23.48 0.39
CA ASP A 177 0.97 -24.00 1.10
C ASP A 177 1.61 -22.91 1.97
N MET A 178 1.45 -23.03 3.29
CA MET A 178 2.00 -22.10 4.27
C MET A 178 3.54 -22.04 4.24
N ASN A 179 4.23 -23.11 3.84
CA ASN A 179 5.69 -23.14 3.80
C ASN A 179 6.26 -22.23 2.70
N LYS A 180 5.45 -21.92 1.68
CA LYS A 180 5.81 -20.97 0.61
C LYS A 180 5.55 -19.53 0.99
N VAL A 181 4.82 -19.28 2.08
CA VAL A 181 4.57 -17.92 2.56
C VAL A 181 5.80 -17.45 3.34
N PRO A 182 6.40 -16.30 2.99
CA PRO A 182 7.52 -15.73 3.71
C PRO A 182 7.25 -15.59 5.21
N ALA A 183 8.30 -15.75 6.03
CA ALA A 183 8.18 -15.67 7.48
C ALA A 183 8.27 -14.22 8.01
N TYR A 184 8.78 -13.30 7.20
CA TYR A 184 9.00 -11.90 7.56
C TYR A 184 8.50 -10.98 6.45
N ALA A 185 8.17 -9.76 6.85
CA ALA A 185 7.87 -8.65 5.95
C ALA A 185 8.52 -7.37 6.47
N LEU A 186 8.78 -6.42 5.57
CA LEU A 186 8.98 -5.02 5.94
C LEU A 186 7.60 -4.36 5.92
N THR A 187 7.34 -3.48 6.89
CA THR A 187 6.04 -2.81 7.00
C THR A 187 6.18 -1.44 7.62
N VAL A 188 5.42 -0.46 7.14
CA VAL A 188 5.25 0.84 7.79
C VAL A 188 4.67 0.66 9.19
N GLY A 189 5.04 1.55 10.11
CA GLY A 189 4.55 1.50 11.48
C GLY A 189 3.17 2.13 11.66
N VAL A 190 2.55 1.90 12.81
CA VAL A 190 1.30 2.59 13.18
C VAL A 190 1.52 4.10 13.27
N GLY A 191 2.66 4.54 13.82
CA GLY A 191 3.04 5.96 13.85
C GLY A 191 3.25 6.52 12.45
N THR A 192 3.88 5.76 11.55
CA THR A 192 4.09 6.16 10.15
C THR A 192 2.77 6.39 9.40
N VAL A 193 1.73 5.61 9.68
CA VAL A 193 0.40 5.79 9.06
C VAL A 193 -0.38 6.96 9.66
N MET A 194 -0.04 7.37 10.88
CA MET A 194 -0.78 8.39 11.64
C MET A 194 -0.19 9.80 11.54
N ASP A 195 1.08 9.91 11.15
CA ASP A 195 1.77 11.18 10.90
C ASP A 195 1.35 11.80 9.55
#